data_AF-A0A8D8NPJ3-F1
#
_entry.id   AF-A0A8D8NPJ3-F1
#
_cell.length_a   1.000
_cell.length_b   1.000
_cell.length_c   1.000
_cell.angle_alpha   90.00
_cell.angle_beta   90.00
_cell.angle_gamma   90.00
#
_symmetry.space_group_name_H-M   'P 1'
#
loop_
_entity.id
_entity.type
_entity.pdbx_description
1 polymer ?
#
loop_
_entity_poly.entity_id
_entity_poly.type
_entity_poly.pdbx_seq_one_letter_code
_entity_poly.pdbx_strand_id
1 'polypeptide(L)'
;VCSAVCETYSLIPKRIEDFFVGLMAEAIRTRKASGTRQSDYLDYLIGLQEKKDISVLDMAAHGVTFFIDGFETTSEVLAFALFEIAMNRDVQKRLRQEILHTEDQEGSLLFETIMEMSFLD
;
A
#
# COMPACT_ATOMS: atom_id res chain seq x y z
N VAL A 1 -7.77 27.70 -19.14
CA VAL A 1 -9.13 27.11 -19.03
C VAL A 1 -9.15 25.91 -18.09
N CYS A 2 -8.22 24.94 -18.18
CA CYS A 2 -8.15 23.81 -17.25
C CYS A 2 -7.88 24.21 -15.76
N SER A 3 -6.97 25.16 -15.53
CA SER A 3 -6.61 25.61 -14.17
C SER A 3 -7.78 26.27 -13.39
N ALA A 4 -8.61 27.05 -14.09
CA ALA A 4 -9.73 27.78 -13.46
C ALA A 4 -10.92 26.87 -13.09
N VAL A 5 -11.08 25.75 -13.79
CA VAL A 5 -12.13 24.76 -13.48
C VAL A 5 -11.74 23.92 -12.27
N CYS A 6 -10.45 23.53 -12.13
CA CYS A 6 -9.94 22.85 -10.94
C CYS A 6 -10.04 23.69 -9.67
N GLU A 7 -9.83 25.01 -9.75
CA GLU A 7 -10.00 25.91 -8.59
C GLU A 7 -11.45 26.05 -8.13
N THR A 8 -12.43 25.87 -9.04
CA THR A 8 -13.85 26.07 -8.72
C THR A 8 -14.51 24.81 -8.14
N TYR A 9 -14.02 23.61 -8.49
CA TYR A 9 -14.53 22.33 -8.00
C TYR A 9 -13.37 21.39 -7.62
N SER A 10 -12.75 21.65 -6.46
CA SER A 10 -11.80 20.70 -5.87
C SER A 10 -12.57 19.44 -5.44
N LEU A 11 -12.24 18.30 -6.06
CA LEU A 11 -12.81 16.98 -5.71
C LEU A 11 -12.48 16.60 -4.24
N ILE A 12 -11.36 17.12 -3.72
CA ILE A 12 -10.88 16.86 -2.37
C ILE A 12 -11.14 18.10 -1.50
N PRO A 13 -11.84 17.95 -0.36
CA PRO A 13 -12.01 19.05 0.60
C PRO A 13 -10.66 19.52 1.15
N LYS A 14 -10.48 20.84 1.33
CA LYS A 14 -9.21 21.42 1.81
C LYS A 14 -8.70 20.81 3.13
N ARG A 15 -9.60 20.49 4.05
CA ARG A 15 -9.26 19.80 5.30
C ARG A 15 -8.54 18.45 5.07
N ILE A 16 -8.92 17.72 4.04
CA ILE A 16 -8.35 16.41 3.71
C ILE A 16 -7.00 16.59 3.00
N GLU A 17 -6.90 17.57 2.10
CA GLU A 17 -5.64 17.98 1.49
C GLU A 17 -4.60 18.37 2.57
N ASP A 18 -4.96 19.28 3.47
CA ASP A 18 -4.08 19.74 4.56
C ASP A 18 -3.63 18.59 5.46
N PHE A 19 -4.54 17.65 5.75
CA PHE A 19 -4.23 16.46 6.54
C PHE A 19 -3.17 15.60 5.85
N PHE A 20 -3.35 15.26 4.58
CA PHE A 20 -2.42 14.37 3.88
C PHE A 20 -1.09 15.04 3.55
N VAL A 21 -1.10 16.32 3.18
CA VAL A 21 0.13 17.11 3.01
C VAL A 21 0.89 17.19 4.33
N GLY A 22 0.19 17.44 5.44
CA GLY A 22 0.78 17.44 6.78
C GLY A 22 1.37 16.09 7.18
N LEU A 23 0.63 15.00 6.93
CA LEU A 23 1.09 13.63 7.19
C LEU A 23 2.36 13.30 6.41
N MET A 24 2.41 13.69 5.14
CA MET A 24 3.57 13.44 4.28
C MET A 24 4.77 14.29 4.68
N ALA A 25 4.57 15.55 5.05
CA ALA A 25 5.61 16.40 5.60
C ALA A 25 6.20 15.81 6.90
N GLU A 26 5.35 15.26 7.77
CA GLU A 26 5.80 14.59 9.00
C GLU A 26 6.56 13.31 8.69
N ALA A 27 6.04 12.45 7.81
CA ALA A 27 6.71 11.21 7.42
C ALA A 27 8.12 11.45 6.86
N ILE A 28 8.27 12.46 5.98
CA ILE A 28 9.57 12.87 5.43
C ILE A 28 10.48 13.38 6.55
N ARG A 29 9.96 14.20 7.47
CA ARG A 29 10.75 14.73 8.58
C ARG A 29 11.26 13.61 9.49
N THR A 30 10.38 12.68 9.86
CA THR A 30 10.74 11.52 10.69
C THR A 30 11.82 10.68 10.00
N ARG A 31 11.68 10.43 8.68
CA ARG A 31 12.67 9.65 7.91
C ARG A 31 14.02 10.35 7.80
N LYS A 32 14.02 11.66 7.53
CA LYS A 32 15.28 12.45 7.49
C LYS A 32 15.95 12.51 8.86
N ALA A 33 15.18 12.56 9.95
CA ALA A 33 15.71 12.59 11.32
C ALA A 33 16.28 11.24 11.77
N SER A 34 15.73 10.11 11.30
CA SER A 34 16.23 8.79 11.68
C SER A 34 17.58 8.44 11.06
N GLY A 35 18.00 9.14 9.99
CA GLY A 35 19.27 8.89 9.29
C GLY A 35 19.37 7.52 8.61
N THR A 36 18.28 6.76 8.61
CA THR A 36 18.19 5.42 8.04
C THR A 36 17.56 5.50 6.65
N ARG A 37 18.31 5.04 5.65
CA ARG A 37 17.78 4.83 4.31
C ARG A 37 17.07 3.49 4.29
N GLN A 38 15.77 3.48 3.98
CA GLN A 38 15.03 2.24 3.76
C GLN A 38 14.76 2.11 2.27
N SER A 39 14.94 0.93 1.69
CA SER A 39 14.69 0.75 0.24
C SER A 39 13.19 0.63 -0.07
N ASP A 40 12.40 1.61 0.36
CA ASP A 40 10.94 1.64 0.27
C ASP A 40 10.42 2.78 -0.63
N TYR A 41 9.10 2.84 -0.74
CA TYR A 41 8.41 3.82 -1.57
C TYR A 41 8.60 5.27 -1.09
N LEU A 42 8.70 5.51 0.22
CA LEU A 42 8.90 6.86 0.75
C LEU A 42 10.29 7.38 0.40
N ASP A 43 11.31 6.53 0.50
CA ASP A 43 12.68 6.87 0.08
C ASP A 43 12.77 7.08 -1.44
N TYR A 44 11.98 6.33 -2.22
CA TYR A 44 11.84 6.60 -3.65
C TYR A 44 11.27 8.01 -3.91
N LEU A 45 10.22 8.42 -3.20
CA LEU A 45 9.64 9.77 -3.33
C LEU A 45 10.62 10.86 -2.89
N ILE A 46 11.39 10.65 -1.81
CA ILE A 46 12.43 11.60 -1.37
C ILE A 46 13.51 11.74 -2.45
N GLY A 47 13.97 10.62 -3.03
CA GLY A 47 14.91 10.65 -4.14
C GLY A 47 14.34 11.29 -5.41
N LEU A 48 13.02 11.19 -5.62
CA LEU A 48 12.33 11.87 -6.72
C LEU A 48 12.27 13.38 -6.49
N GLN A 49 11.98 13.83 -5.27
CA GLN A 49 12.07 15.24 -4.87
C GLN A 49 13.47 15.80 -5.15
N GLU A 50 14.54 15.12 -4.75
CA GLU A 50 15.90 15.59 -4.98
C GLU A 50 16.29 15.68 -6.46
N LYS A 51 15.74 14.79 -7.31
CA LYS A 51 16.07 14.73 -8.75
C LYS A 51 15.19 15.62 -9.63
N LYS A 52 13.95 15.86 -9.23
CA LYS A 52 12.91 16.49 -10.06
C LYS A 52 12.32 17.75 -9.45
N ASP A 53 12.75 18.12 -8.23
CA ASP A 53 12.28 19.29 -7.48
C ASP A 53 10.75 19.33 -7.31
N ILE A 54 10.15 18.17 -7.05
CA ILE A 54 8.70 18.05 -6.81
C ILE A 54 8.33 18.58 -5.42
N SER A 55 7.18 19.24 -5.33
CA SER A 55 6.71 19.84 -4.08
C SER A 55 6.25 18.78 -3.07
N VAL A 56 6.12 19.17 -1.80
CA VAL A 56 5.52 18.29 -0.77
C VAL A 56 4.07 17.94 -1.11
N LEU A 57 3.35 18.83 -1.80
CA LEU A 57 2.01 18.57 -2.31
C LEU A 57 2.04 17.46 -3.37
N ASP A 58 2.98 17.50 -4.31
CA ASP A 58 3.12 16.46 -5.34
C ASP A 58 3.50 15.11 -4.72
N MET A 59 4.43 15.12 -3.75
CA MET A 59 4.78 13.91 -3.00
C MET A 59 3.57 13.35 -2.26
N ALA A 60 2.74 14.22 -1.66
CA ALA A 60 1.53 13.79 -0.98
C ALA A 60 0.48 13.24 -1.94
N ALA A 61 0.29 13.87 -3.09
CA ALA A 61 -0.60 13.37 -4.13
C ALA A 61 -0.18 11.96 -4.59
N HIS A 62 1.10 11.73 -4.88
CA HIS A 62 1.61 10.41 -5.25
C HIS A 62 1.47 9.39 -4.11
N GLY A 63 1.84 9.78 -2.88
CA GLY A 63 1.74 8.94 -1.69
C GLY A 63 0.33 8.45 -1.41
N VAL A 64 -0.63 9.39 -1.42
CA VAL A 64 -2.05 9.09 -1.16
C VAL A 64 -2.67 8.29 -2.29
N THR A 65 -2.34 8.59 -3.55
CA THR A 65 -2.86 7.84 -4.70
C THR A 65 -2.41 6.38 -4.62
N PHE A 66 -1.11 6.14 -4.38
CA PHE A 66 -0.58 4.79 -4.20
C PHE A 66 -1.27 4.05 -3.05
N PHE A 67 -1.51 4.74 -1.93
CA PHE A 67 -2.20 4.15 -0.78
C PHE A 67 -3.66 3.79 -1.10
N ILE A 68 -4.43 4.70 -1.69
CA ILE A 68 -5.86 4.46 -2.00
C ILE A 68 -6.01 3.35 -3.04
N ASP A 69 -5.30 3.47 -4.16
CA ASP A 69 -5.38 2.53 -5.28
C ASP A 69 -5.00 1.10 -4.83
N GLY A 70 -3.98 1.00 -3.98
CA GLY A 70 -3.52 -0.29 -3.44
C GLY A 70 -4.38 -0.83 -2.30
N PHE A 71 -4.95 0.04 -1.46
CA PHE A 71 -5.70 -0.37 -0.28
C PHE A 71 -7.13 -0.80 -0.64
N GLU A 72 -7.88 0.03 -1.36
CA GLU A 72 -9.30 -0.21 -1.61
C GLU A 72 -9.48 -1.53 -2.40
N THR A 73 -8.82 -1.64 -3.55
CA THR A 73 -8.89 -2.82 -4.42
C THR A 73 -8.45 -4.11 -3.72
N THR A 74 -7.29 -4.10 -3.04
CA THR A 74 -6.76 -5.29 -2.35
C THR A 74 -7.65 -5.68 -1.18
N SER A 75 -8.17 -4.71 -0.42
CA SER A 75 -9.05 -5.00 0.73
C SER A 75 -10.35 -5.65 0.30
N GLU A 76 -10.93 -5.22 -0.82
CA GLU A 76 -12.12 -5.83 -1.40
C GLU A 76 -11.85 -7.26 -1.87
N VAL A 77 -10.77 -7.47 -2.63
CA VAL A 77 -10.38 -8.81 -3.10
C VAL A 77 -10.16 -9.77 -1.93
N LEU A 78 -9.44 -9.33 -0.89
CA LEU A 78 -9.22 -10.13 0.31
C LEU A 78 -10.52 -10.45 1.05
N ALA A 79 -11.44 -9.48 1.16
CA ALA A 79 -12.74 -9.70 1.80
C ALA A 79 -13.56 -10.77 1.06
N PHE A 80 -13.63 -10.70 -0.28
CA PHE A 80 -14.32 -11.71 -1.08
C PHE A 80 -13.63 -13.07 -1.05
N ALA A 81 -12.29 -13.10 -1.16
CA ALA A 81 -11.53 -14.35 -1.08
C ALA A 81 -11.77 -15.06 0.26
N LEU A 82 -11.68 -14.33 1.38
CA LEU A 82 -11.96 -14.89 2.71
C LEU A 82 -13.41 -15.33 2.87
N PHE A 83 -14.37 -14.59 2.30
CA PHE A 83 -15.78 -14.97 2.30
C PHE A 83 -16.00 -16.30 1.57
N GLU A 84 -15.50 -16.44 0.34
CA GLU A 84 -15.62 -17.67 -0.44
C GLU A 84 -14.93 -18.85 0.24
N ILE A 85 -13.74 -18.65 0.82
CA ILE A 85 -13.05 -19.67 1.62
C ILE A 85 -13.91 -20.09 2.81
N ALA A 86 -14.52 -19.14 3.54
CA ALA A 86 -15.35 -19.45 4.70
C ALA A 86 -16.64 -20.21 4.35
N MET A 87 -17.23 -19.93 3.19
CA MET A 87 -18.44 -20.62 2.69
C MET A 87 -18.14 -22.02 2.15
N ASN A 88 -16.92 -22.28 1.69
CA ASN A 88 -16.52 -23.54 1.08
C ASN A 88 -15.57 -24.34 1.99
N ARG A 89 -16.12 -25.17 2.89
CA ARG A 89 -15.33 -25.93 3.88
C ARG A 89 -14.23 -26.80 3.29
N ASP A 90 -14.45 -27.38 2.11
CA ASP A 90 -13.44 -28.24 1.48
C ASP A 90 -12.26 -27.43 0.92
N VAL A 91 -12.54 -26.25 0.34
CA VAL A 91 -11.53 -25.26 -0.06
C VAL A 91 -10.74 -24.80 1.16
N GLN A 92 -11.43 -24.42 2.24
CA GLN A 92 -10.79 -24.00 3.49
C GLN A 92 -9.86 -25.06 4.07
N LYS A 93 -10.30 -26.33 4.12
CA LYS A 93 -9.46 -27.43 4.60
C LYS A 93 -8.24 -27.64 3.73
N ARG A 94 -8.41 -27.62 2.40
CA ARG A 94 -7.32 -27.82 1.45
C ARG A 94 -6.28 -26.70 1.56
N LEU A 95 -6.70 -25.43 1.58
CA LEU A 95 -5.79 -24.30 1.77
C LEU A 95 -5.06 -24.37 3.11
N ARG A 96 -5.77 -24.68 4.19
CA ARG A 96 -5.15 -24.84 5.52
C ARG A 96 -4.12 -25.97 5.55
N GLN A 97 -4.39 -27.08 4.86
CA GLN A 97 -3.43 -28.18 4.74
C GLN A 97 -2.17 -27.75 3.99
N GLU A 98 -2.31 -26.99 2.90
CA GLU A 98 -1.17 -26.43 2.18
C GLU A 98 -0.35 -25.49 3.08
N ILE A 99 -1.00 -24.53 3.76
CA ILE A 99 -0.32 -23.59 4.69
C ILE A 99 0.48 -24.34 5.76
N LEU A 100 -0.15 -25.32 6.42
CA LEU A 100 0.51 -26.09 7.49
C LEU A 100 1.67 -26.92 6.96
N HIS A 101 1.51 -27.52 5.77
CA HIS A 101 2.58 -28.27 5.13
C HIS A 101 3.79 -27.38 4.82
N THR A 102 3.54 -26.18 4.28
CA THR A 102 4.56 -25.19 3.98
C THR A 102 5.28 -24.71 5.24
N GLU A 103 4.54 -24.42 6.31
CA GLU A 103 5.10 -24.01 7.60
C GLU A 103 5.97 -25.12 8.23
N ASP A 104 5.52 -26.38 8.16
CA ASP A 104 6.25 -27.53 8.71
C ASP A 104 7.56 -27.83 7.95
N GLN A 105 7.63 -27.52 6.66
CA GLN A 105 8.81 -27.76 5.83
C GLN A 105 9.89 -26.68 5.99
N GLU A 106 9.49 -25.41 5.93
CA GLU A 106 10.42 -24.27 5.90
C GLU A 106 10.59 -23.60 7.27
N GLY A 107 9.80 -23.99 8.27
CA GLY A 107 9.82 -23.46 9.63
C GLY A 107 9.32 -22.01 9.78
N SER A 108 9.01 -21.34 8.66
CA SER A 108 8.43 -20.00 8.63
C SER A 108 7.74 -19.72 7.29
N LEU A 109 6.66 -18.93 7.31
CA LEU A 109 5.97 -18.47 6.10
C LEU A 109 6.67 -17.22 5.56
N LEU A 110 7.75 -17.44 4.80
CA LEU A 110 8.44 -16.38 4.07
C LEU A 110 7.72 -16.03 2.77
N PHE A 111 8.03 -14.86 2.21
CA PHE A 111 7.42 -14.39 0.97
C PHE A 111 7.65 -15.39 -0.17
N GLU A 112 8.89 -15.88 -0.29
CA GLU A 112 9.28 -16.86 -1.30
C GLU A 112 8.45 -18.13 -1.19
N THR A 113 8.24 -18.62 0.04
CA THR A 113 7.50 -19.85 0.27
C THR A 113 5.99 -19.69 0.03
N ILE A 114 5.43 -18.53 0.36
CA ILE A 114 4.02 -18.23 0.07
C ILE A 114 3.79 -18.21 -1.45
N MET A 115 4.74 -17.69 -2.22
CA MET A 115 4.67 -17.65 -3.69
C MET A 115 4.74 -19.04 -4.35
N GLU A 116 5.16 -20.08 -3.62
CA GLU A 116 5.23 -21.46 -4.10
C GLU A 116 3.95 -22.27 -3.77
N MET A 117 2.99 -21.67 -3.05
CA MET A 117 1.74 -22.31 -2.67
C MET A 117 0.76 -22.43 -3.85
N SER A 118 0.77 -23.60 -4.48
CA SER A 118 0.00 -23.91 -5.70
C SER A 118 -1.53 -23.77 -5.59
N PHE A 119 -2.11 -23.87 -4.40
CA PHE A 119 -3.57 -23.75 -4.21
C PHE A 119 -3.98 -22.35 -3.75
N LEU A 120 -3.06 -21.56 -3.21
CA LEU A 120 -3.30 -20.16 -2.85
C LEU A 120 -3.24 -19.21 -4.05
N ASP A 121 -2.39 -19.51 -5.05
CA ASP A 121 -2.28 -18.76 -6.31
C ASP A 121 -3.53 -18.89 -7.20
#